data_AF-A0AAP8N6L0-F1
#
_entry.id   AF-A0AAP8N6L0-F1
#
_cell.length_a   1.000
_cell.length_b   1.000
_cell.length_c   1.000
_cell.angle_alpha   90.00
_cell.angle_beta   90.00
_cell.angle_gamma   90.00
#
_symmetry.space_group_name_H-M   'P 1'
#
loop_
_entity.id
_entity.type
_entity.pdbx_description
1 polymer ?
#
loop_
_entity_poly.entity_id
_entity_poly.type
_entity_poly.pdbx_seq_one_letter_code
_entity_poly.pdbx_strand_id
1 'polypeptide(L)' 'LAVQTYWGTNKASADINFDKVVDKKDMDFIVKNFELKNPTVSNAPKPKTSYKGATLDTVLSQLGLK' A
#
# COMPACT_ATOMS: atom_id res chain seq x y z
N LEU A 1 -4.76 -0.68 3.50
CA LEU A 1 -5.44 -1.80 4.18
C LEU A 1 -5.58 -3.03 3.29
N ALA A 2 -6.01 -2.94 2.03
CA ALA A 2 -6.24 -4.12 1.17
C ALA A 2 -5.07 -5.15 1.15
N VAL A 3 -3.83 -4.71 0.87
CA VAL A 3 -2.65 -5.59 0.88
C VAL A 3 -2.47 -6.29 2.23
N GLN A 4 -2.61 -5.55 3.34
CA GLN A 4 -2.54 -6.13 4.69
C GLN A 4 -3.69 -7.13 4.94
N THR A 5 -4.92 -6.82 4.53
CA THR A 5 -6.09 -7.68 4.75
C THR A 5 -5.97 -9.01 4.02
N TYR A 6 -5.33 -9.03 2.85
CA TYR A 6 -5.24 -10.19 1.97
C TYR A 6 -3.84 -10.81 1.92
N TRP A 7 -2.99 -10.48 2.89
CA TRP A 7 -1.61 -10.96 2.98
C TRP A 7 -1.53 -12.48 2.88
N GLY A 8 -0.66 -12.98 2.00
CA GLY A 8 -0.45 -14.41 1.75
C GLY A 8 -1.56 -15.10 0.94
N THR A 9 -2.55 -14.36 0.42
CA THR A 9 -3.61 -14.91 -0.45
C THR A 9 -3.35 -14.61 -1.92
N ASN A 10 -4.20 -15.13 -2.81
CA ASN A 10 -4.21 -14.83 -4.25
C ASN A 10 -5.31 -13.81 -4.64
N LYS A 11 -5.72 -12.92 -3.72
CA LYS A 11 -6.75 -11.93 -3.99
C LYS A 11 -6.27 -10.93 -5.05
N ALA A 12 -6.74 -11.10 -6.28
CA ALA A 12 -6.35 -10.28 -7.44
C ALA A 12 -6.49 -8.75 -7.23
N SER A 13 -7.42 -8.29 -6.39
CA SER A 13 -7.57 -6.84 -6.10
C SER A 13 -6.50 -6.27 -5.17
N ALA A 14 -5.65 -7.11 -4.58
CA ALA A 14 -4.58 -6.71 -3.67
C ALA A 14 -3.18 -7.19 -4.15
N ASP A 15 -3.13 -8.07 -5.14
CA ASP A 15 -1.94 -8.53 -5.85
C ASP A 15 -1.62 -7.52 -6.96
N ILE A 16 -0.78 -6.54 -6.64
CA ILE A 16 -0.48 -5.37 -7.47
C ILE A 16 0.46 -5.75 -8.61
N ASN A 17 1.39 -6.68 -8.36
CA ASN A 17 2.36 -7.14 -9.35
C ASN A 17 1.87 -8.36 -10.17
N PHE A 18 0.69 -8.87 -9.85
CA PHE A 18 0.01 -9.99 -10.50
C PHE A 18 0.82 -11.30 -10.49
N ASP A 19 1.57 -11.57 -9.42
CA ASP A 19 2.38 -12.79 -9.27
C ASP A 19 1.66 -13.94 -8.53
N LYS A 20 0.36 -13.75 -8.25
CA LYS A 20 -0.58 -14.68 -7.60
C LYS A 20 -0.43 -14.80 -6.09
N VAL A 21 0.41 -13.99 -5.46
CA VAL A 21 0.50 -13.92 -3.99
C VAL A 21 0.58 -12.47 -3.53
N VAL A 22 -0.27 -12.10 -2.59
CA VAL A 22 -0.20 -10.79 -1.94
C VAL A 22 0.94 -10.83 -0.91
N ASP A 23 2.06 -10.17 -1.21
CA ASP A 23 3.27 -10.25 -0.38
C ASP A 23 4.07 -8.95 -0.30
N LYS A 24 5.34 -9.06 0.13
CA LYS A 24 6.26 -7.94 0.29
C LYS A 24 6.43 -7.14 -1.00
N LYS A 25 6.42 -7.76 -2.17
CA LYS A 25 6.58 -7.05 -3.45
C LYS A 25 5.44 -6.07 -3.70
N ASP A 26 4.21 -6.43 -3.32
CA ASP A 26 3.07 -5.51 -3.39
C ASP A 26 3.22 -4.35 -2.40
N MET A 27 3.66 -4.66 -1.18
CA MET A 27 3.90 -3.62 -0.18
C MET A 27 5.05 -2.67 -0.59
N ASP A 28 6.11 -3.19 -1.18
CA ASP A 28 7.25 -2.40 -1.67
C ASP A 28 6.79 -1.41 -2.76
N PHE A 29 5.85 -1.82 -3.63
CA PHE A 29 5.24 -0.92 -4.59
C PHE A 29 4.47 0.22 -3.91
N ILE A 30 3.71 -0.08 -2.84
CA ILE A 30 3.01 0.96 -2.06
C ILE A 30 4.01 1.91 -1.40
N VAL A 31 5.01 1.38 -0.70
CA VAL A 31 6.02 2.19 0.02
C VAL A 31 6.75 3.13 -0.94
N LYS A 32 7.15 2.63 -2.11
CA LYS A 32 7.82 3.44 -3.14
C LYS A 32 6.98 4.62 -3.63
N ASN A 33 5.66 4.47 -3.66
CA ASN A 33 4.75 5.46 -4.24
C ASN A 33 3.94 6.24 -3.20
N PHE A 34 4.13 5.97 -1.91
CA PHE A 34 3.40 6.64 -0.84
C PHE A 34 3.71 8.13 -0.83
N GLU A 35 2.68 8.96 -0.62
CA GLU A 35 2.76 10.43 -0.62
C GLU A 35 3.09 11.11 -1.96
N LEU A 36 3.37 10.35 -3.03
CA LEU A 36 3.54 10.93 -4.36
C LEU A 36 2.26 11.60 -4.85
N LYS A 37 2.43 12.77 -5.46
CA LYS A 37 1.36 13.53 -6.11
C LYS A 37 1.53 13.45 -7.61
N ASN A 38 0.43 13.57 -8.34
CA ASN A 38 0.50 13.70 -9.80
C ASN A 38 1.15 15.05 -10.16
N PRO A 39 2.33 15.06 -10.82
CA PRO A 39 3.04 16.29 -11.14
C PRO A 39 2.40 17.10 -12.28
N THR A 40 1.48 16.50 -13.05
CA THR A 40 0.83 17.18 -14.19
C THR A 40 -0.49 17.87 -13.82
N VAL A 41 -0.92 17.77 -12.56
CA VAL A 41 -2.16 18.39 -12.07
C VAL A 41 -1.82 19.55 -11.13
N SER A 42 -2.21 20.76 -11.52
CA SER A 42 -1.86 22.00 -10.80
C SER A 42 -2.43 22.06 -9.37
N ASN A 43 -3.57 21.41 -9.12
CA ASN A 43 -4.25 21.37 -7.84
C ASN A 43 -4.37 19.95 -7.27
N ALA A 44 -3.33 19.12 -7.46
CA ALA A 44 -3.34 17.76 -6.95
C ALA A 44 -3.63 17.72 -5.42
N PRO A 45 -4.55 16.86 -4.96
CA PRO A 45 -4.90 16.79 -3.55
C PRO A 45 -3.69 16.38 -2.69
N LYS A 46 -3.69 16.80 -1.42
CA LYS A 46 -2.68 16.33 -0.47
C LYS A 46 -2.90 14.84 -0.17
N PRO A 47 -1.83 14.03 -0.13
CA PRO A 47 -1.94 12.63 0.25
C PRO A 47 -2.47 12.52 1.68
N LYS A 48 -3.33 11.54 1.92
CA LYS A 48 -3.78 11.18 3.27
C LYS A 48 -2.83 10.12 3.82
N THR A 49 -2.24 10.39 4.98
CA THR A 49 -1.27 9.48 5.60
C THR A 49 -1.90 8.50 6.59
N SER A 50 -3.20 8.67 6.87
CA SER A 50 -3.99 7.79 7.72
C SER A 50 -5.34 7.45 7.11
N TYR A 51 -5.82 6.23 7.40
CA TYR A 51 -7.14 5.76 7.01
C TYR A 51 -7.67 4.78 8.05
N LYS A 52 -8.86 5.04 8.60
CA LYS A 52 -9.50 4.24 9.65
C LYS A 52 -8.56 3.95 10.86
N GLY A 53 -7.77 4.96 11.26
CA GLY A 53 -6.82 4.84 12.38
C GLY A 53 -5.50 4.15 12.06
N ALA A 54 -5.33 3.57 10.86
CA ALA A 54 -4.06 2.98 10.42
C ALA A 54 -3.20 3.99 9.65
N THR A 55 -1.88 3.93 9.86
CA THR A 55 -0.83 4.59 9.08
C THR A 55 0.01 3.54 8.33
N LEU A 56 0.79 3.95 7.33
CA LEU A 56 1.74 3.05 6.67
C LEU A 56 2.68 2.38 7.68
N ASP A 57 3.19 3.14 8.65
CA ASP A 57 4.06 2.63 9.71
C ASP A 57 3.42 1.52 10.56
N THR A 58 2.16 1.71 10.98
CA THR A 58 1.43 0.69 11.75
C THR A 58 1.19 -0.58 10.94
N VAL A 59 0.93 -0.43 9.64
CA VAL A 59 0.71 -1.58 8.73
C VAL A 59 1.99 -2.37 8.53
N LEU A 60 3.13 -1.70 8.28
CA LEU A 60 4.43 -2.34 8.12
C LEU A 60 4.85 -3.09 9.41
N SER A 61 4.62 -2.47 10.57
CA SER A 61 4.89 -3.10 11.86
C SER A 61 4.04 -4.36 12.08
N GLN A 62 2.75 -4.30 11.76
CA GLN A 62 1.82 -5.44 11.90
C GLN A 62 2.14 -6.60 10.95
N LEU A 63 2.78 -6.32 9.81
CA LEU A 63 3.21 -7.33 8.84
C LEU A 63 4.63 -7.84 9.07
N GLY A 64 5.35 -7.34 10.09
CA GLY A 64 6.73 -7.72 10.35
C GLY A 64 7.74 -7.23 9.29
N LEU A 65 7.46 -6.08 8.67
CA LEU A 65 8.28 -5.48 7.61
C LEU A 65 9.10 -4.27 8.10
N LYS A 66 9.16 -4.06 9.41
CA LYS A 66 9.85 -2.96 10.09
C LYS A 66 10.84 -3.51 11.12
#